data_AF-A0A1V3QED9-F1
#
_entry.id   AF-A0A1V3QED9-F1
#
_cell.length_a   1.000
_cell.length_b   1.000
_cell.length_c   1.000
_cell.angle_alpha   90.00
_cell.angle_beta   90.00
_cell.angle_gamma   90.00
#
_symmetry.space_group_name_H-M   'P 1'
#
loop_
_entity.id
_entity.type
_entity.pdbx_description
1 polymer ?
#
loop_
_entity_poly.entity_id
_entity_poly.type
_entity_poly.pdbx_seq_one_letter_code
_entity_poly.pdbx_strand_id
1 'polypeptide(L)' 'MDMNFNFEPVYPHHDLLIEIGQVEMAMDSLGDREEKERGALQPGLESRMHSLLEALDHLAV' A
#
# COMPACT_ATOMS: atom_id res chain seq x y z
N MET A 1 14.46 4.91 31.97
CA MET A 1 13.35 4.05 31.52
C MET A 1 13.71 3.64 30.10
N ASP A 2 14.35 2.48 29.95
CA ASP A 2 14.66 1.93 28.65
C ASP A 2 13.37 1.42 28.01
N MET A 3 12.77 2.24 27.15
CA MET A 3 11.67 1.82 26.30
C MET A 3 12.25 0.97 25.17
N ASN A 4 12.58 -0.28 25.49
CA ASN A 4 12.89 -1.29 24.50
C ASN A 4 11.58 -1.73 23.82
N PHE A 5 11.05 -0.87 22.96
CA PHE A 5 9.97 -1.25 22.06
C PHE A 5 10.55 -2.18 20.99
N ASN A 6 10.48 -3.48 21.25
CA ASN A 6 10.65 -4.49 20.20
C ASN A 6 9.44 -4.39 19.25
N PHE A 7 9.55 -3.52 18.25
CA PHE A 7 8.55 -3.29 17.20
C PHE A 7 8.53 -4.40 16.12
N GLU A 8 9.34 -5.44 16.25
CA GLU A 8 9.64 -6.36 15.16
C GLU A 8 8.49 -7.30 14.70
N PRO A 9 7.42 -7.59 15.46
CA PRO A 9 6.30 -8.38 14.90
C PRO A 9 4.91 -7.70 14.93
N VAL A 10 4.78 -6.46 15.43
CA VAL A 10 3.47 -5.99 15.92
C VAL A 10 2.57 -5.36 14.84
N TYR A 11 3.12 -4.95 13.69
CA TYR A 11 2.36 -4.11 12.75
C TYR A 11 2.25 -4.57 11.29
N PRO A 12 2.30 -5.87 10.91
CA PRO A 12 2.04 -6.28 9.52
C PRO A 12 0.74 -5.69 8.95
N HIS A 13 -0.32 -5.69 9.76
CA HIS A 13 -1.61 -5.10 9.38
C HIS A 13 -1.54 -3.57 9.21
N HIS A 14 -0.84 -2.86 10.09
CA HIS A 14 -0.74 -1.39 10.02
C HIS A 14 0.20 -0.95 8.88
N ASP A 15 1.27 -1.69 8.61
CA ASP A 15 2.17 -1.41 7.50
C ASP A 15 1.46 -1.61 6.15
N LEU A 16 0.63 -2.65 6.04
CA LEU A 16 -0.24 -2.85 4.87
C LEU A 16 -1.24 -1.71 4.70
N LEU A 17 -1.87 -1.24 5.78
CA LEU A 17 -2.77 -0.08 5.71
C LEU A 17 -2.05 1.19 5.24
N ILE A 18 -0.82 1.42 5.69
CA ILE A 18 0.00 2.54 5.21
C ILE A 18 0.29 2.39 3.71
N GLU A 19 0.71 1.20 3.28
CA GLU A 19 1.06 0.96 1.88
C GLU A 19 -0.17 1.10 0.95
N ILE A 20 -1.34 0.62 1.38
CA ILE A 20 -2.61 0.83 0.69
C ILE A 20 -2.87 2.33 0.51
N GLY A 21 -2.78 3.12 1.58
CA GLY A 21 -2.98 4.58 1.49
C GLY A 21 -1.97 5.27 0.57
N GLN A 22 -0.72 4.80 0.50
CA GLN A 22 0.28 5.32 -0.43
C GLN A 22 -0.07 5.00 -1.89
N VAL A 23 -0.57 3.79 -2.17
CA VAL A 23 -1.00 3.40 -3.51
C VAL A 23 -2.25 4.19 -3.92
N GLU A 24 -3.19 4.45 -3.01
CA GLU A 24 -4.35 5.31 -3.26
C GLU A 24 -3.92 6.74 -3.63
N MET A 25 -3.03 7.37 -2.86
CA MET A 25 -2.49 8.70 -3.19
C MET A 25 -1.75 8.72 -4.54
N ALA A 26 -1.02 7.64 -4.86
CA ALA A 26 -0.34 7.51 -6.15
C ALA A 26 -1.32 7.40 -7.31
N MET A 27 -2.41 6.63 -7.14
CA MET A 27 -3.49 6.51 -8.13
C MET A 27 -4.27 7.83 -8.31
N ASP A 28 -4.52 8.56 -7.23
CA ASP A 28 -5.14 9.89 -7.29
C ASP A 28 -4.25 10.87 -8.08
N SER A 29 -2.94 10.88 -7.79
CA SER A 29 -1.96 11.71 -8.50
C SER A 29 -1.75 11.33 -9.98
N LEU A 30 -2.18 10.14 -10.39
CA LEU A 30 -2.12 9.69 -11.78
C LEU A 30 -3.19 10.30 -12.66
N GLY A 31 -4.31 10.75 -12.06
CA GLY A 31 -5.37 11.47 -12.78
C GLY A 31 -4.86 12.76 -13.44
N ASP A 32 -3.85 13.40 -12.83
CA ASP A 32 -3.26 14.67 -13.27
C ASP A 32 -2.10 14.51 -14.28
N ARG A 33 -1.70 13.27 -14.61
CA ARG A 33 -0.58 12.98 -15.52
C ARG A 33 -1.02 12.77 -16.96
N GLU A 34 -0.08 12.86 -17.89
CA GLU A 34 -0.33 12.57 -19.31
C GLU A 34 -0.87 11.15 -19.50
N GLU A 35 -1.88 11.00 -20.37
CA GLU A 35 -2.58 9.75 -20.69
C GLU A 35 -1.64 8.55 -20.93
N LYS A 36 -0.49 8.81 -21.57
CA LYS A 36 0.52 7.81 -21.89
C LYS A 36 1.29 7.32 -20.67
N GLU A 37 1.62 8.22 -19.75
CA GLU A 37 2.26 7.87 -18.48
C GLU A 37 1.26 7.17 -17.55
N ARG A 38 0.00 7.61 -17.58
CA ARG A 38 -1.10 6.98 -16.85
C ARG A 38 -1.30 5.53 -17.28
N GLY A 39 -1.41 5.27 -18.58
CA GLY A 39 -1.59 3.92 -19.11
C GLY A 39 -0.42 2.96 -18.80
N ALA A 40 0.78 3.49 -18.55
CA ALA A 40 1.94 2.68 -18.18
C ALA A 40 2.00 2.36 -16.68
N LEU A 41 1.60 3.30 -15.82
CA LEU A 41 1.73 3.20 -14.35
C LEU A 41 0.49 2.60 -13.68
N GLN A 42 -0.69 2.85 -14.23
CA GLN A 42 -1.98 2.41 -13.67
C GLN A 42 -2.07 0.89 -13.47
N PRO A 43 -1.70 0.01 -14.43
CA PRO A 43 -1.79 -1.44 -14.23
C PRO A 43 -0.90 -1.94 -13.09
N GLY A 44 0.26 -1.31 -12.87
CA GLY A 44 1.18 -1.69 -11.81
C GLY A 44 0.65 -1.34 -10.41
N LEU A 45 0.00 -0.18 -10.28
CA LEU A 45 -0.60 0.24 -9.02
C LEU A 45 -1.87 -0.54 -8.69
N GLU A 46 -2.70 -0.86 -9.69
CA GLU A 46 -3.87 -1.72 -9.52
C GLU A 46 -3.47 -3.13 -9.06
N SER A 47 -2.43 -3.71 -9.68
CA SER A 47 -1.87 -5.00 -9.26
C SER A 47 -1.35 -4.96 -7.82
N ARG A 48 -0.61 -3.90 -7.46
CA ARG A 48 -0.09 -3.71 -6.10
C ARG A 48 -1.21 -3.55 -5.07
N MET A 49 -2.25 -2.77 -5.40
CA MET A 49 -3.44 -2.62 -4.55
C MET A 49 -4.11 -3.98 -4.29
N HIS A 50 -4.30 -4.80 -5.32
CA HIS A 50 -4.88 -6.13 -5.18
C HIS A 50 -4.06 -7.02 -4.24
N SER A 51 -2.73 -7.07 -4.42
CA SER A 51 -1.86 -7.87 -3.55
C SER A 51 -1.86 -7.39 -2.11
N LEU A 52 -1.95 -6.09 -1.87
CA LEU A 52 -2.02 -5.53 -0.51
C LEU A 52 -3.34 -5.86 0.19
N LEU A 53 -4.46 -5.79 -0.55
CA LEU A 53 -5.77 -6.18 -0.04
C LEU A 53 -5.84 -7.68 0.28
N GLU A 54 -5.28 -8.53 -0.58
CA GLU A 54 -5.15 -9.98 -0.31
C GLU A 54 -4.29 -10.25 0.92
N ALA A 55 -3.14 -9.58 1.04
CA ALA A 55 -2.26 -9.71 2.21
C ALA A 55 -2.96 -9.26 3.50
N LEU A 56 -3.75 -8.20 3.44
CA LEU A 56 -4.52 -7.68 4.58
C LEU A 56 -5.60 -8.68 5.00
N ASP A 57 -6.33 -9.26 4.04
CA ASP A 57 -7.34 -10.30 4.29
C ASP A 57 -6.72 -11.56 4.92
N HIS A 58 -5.55 -11.97 4.43
CA HIS A 58 -4.81 -13.10 5.00
C HIS A 58 -4.27 -12.87 6.42
N LEU A 59 -4.10 -11.61 6.84
CA LEU A 59 -3.63 -11.23 8.17
C LEU A 59 -4.75 -11.04 9.20
N ALA A 60 -6.01 -10.97 8.77
CA ALA A 60 -7.17 -10.77 9.65
C ALA A 60 -7.63 -12.05 10.39
N VAL A 61 -6.75 -13.06 10.51
CA VAL A 61 -7.01 -14.38 11.14
C VAL A 61 -6.63 -14.40 12.62
#